data_AF-C9MUW6-F1
#
_entry.id   AF-C9MUW6-F1
#
_cell.length_a   1.000
_cell.length_b   1.000
_cell.length_c   1.000
_cell.angle_alpha   90.00
_cell.angle_beta   90.00
_cell.angle_gamma   90.00
#
_symmetry.space_group_name_H-M   'P 1'
#
loop_
_entity.id
_entity.type
_entity.pdbx_description
1 polymer ?
#
loop_
_entity_poly.entity_id
_entity_poly.type
_entity_poly.pdbx_seq_one_letter_code
_entity_poly.pdbx_strand_id
1 'polypeptide(L)'
;MNKYEKVYHDIKDKIKNGKLKPGDFLKKEDDLALDYNFSKLTVRKALSMLEAEGYIQKIKGKNLLYLRKKSGKYFFDFHSDCTRN
;
A
#
# COMPACT_ATOMS: atom_id res chain seq x y z
N MET A 1 -12.52 -13.90 -14.42
CA MET A 1 -11.56 -13.38 -13.41
C MET A 1 -11.05 -12.02 -13.85
N ASN A 2 -11.35 -10.95 -13.12
CA ASN A 2 -10.83 -9.63 -13.47
C ASN A 2 -9.35 -9.49 -13.11
N LYS A 3 -8.62 -8.70 -13.91
CA LYS A 3 -7.18 -8.42 -13.73
C LYS A 3 -6.88 -7.72 -12.39
N TYR A 4 -7.75 -6.82 -11.95
CA TYR A 4 -7.56 -6.06 -10.70
C TYR A 4 -7.77 -6.93 -9.45
N GLU A 5 -8.71 -7.88 -9.49
CA GLU A 5 -8.95 -8.81 -8.37
C GLU A 5 -7.71 -9.68 -8.13
N LYS A 6 -7.03 -10.14 -9.19
CA LYS A 6 -5.78 -10.89 -9.04
C LYS A 6 -4.70 -10.11 -8.28
N VAL A 7 -4.46 -8.85 -8.66
CA VAL A 7 -3.47 -7.99 -7.98
C VAL A 7 -3.88 -7.75 -6.53
N TYR A 8 -5.16 -7.45 -6.31
CA TYR A 8 -5.69 -7.21 -4.97
C TYR A 8 -5.50 -8.44 -4.06
N HIS A 9 -5.90 -9.63 -4.53
CA HIS A 9 -5.76 -10.87 -3.79
C HIS A 9 -4.29 -11.22 -3.56
N ASP A 10 -3.43 -11.13 -4.58
CA ASP A 10 -2.01 -11.45 -4.45
C ASP A 10 -1.31 -10.57 -3.38
N ILE A 11 -1.58 -9.26 -3.40
CA ILE A 11 -1.04 -8.35 -2.37
C ILE A 11 -1.65 -8.67 -1.01
N LYS A 12 -2.95 -8.91 -0.92
CA LYS A 12 -3.64 -9.27 0.32
C LYS A 12 -3.11 -10.58 0.92
N ASP A 13 -2.82 -11.58 0.09
CA ASP A 13 -2.24 -12.85 0.51
C ASP A 13 -0.78 -12.71 0.94
N LYS A 14 0.03 -11.87 0.26
CA LYS A 14 1.39 -11.54 0.71
C LYS A 14 1.40 -10.86 2.08
N ILE A 15 0.42 -9.98 2.29
CA ILE A 15 0.18 -9.32 3.57
C ILE A 15 -0.23 -10.35 4.64
N LYS A 16 -1.20 -11.20 4.33
CA LYS A 16 -1.75 -12.19 5.26
C LYS A 16 -0.74 -13.27 5.65
N ASN A 17 0.10 -13.68 4.71
CA ASN A 17 1.22 -14.60 4.93
C ASN A 17 2.39 -13.97 5.70
N GLY A 18 2.35 -12.66 5.97
CA GLY A 18 3.43 -11.97 6.68
C GLY A 18 4.74 -11.86 5.88
N LYS A 19 4.68 -12.05 4.55
CA LYS A 19 5.81 -11.75 3.66
C LYS A 19 6.14 -10.25 3.65
N LEU A 20 5.14 -9.42 3.91
CA LEU A 20 5.26 -7.97 4.02
C LEU A 20 5.05 -7.56 5.49
N LYS A 21 5.99 -6.80 6.06
CA LYS A 21 5.93 -6.31 7.43
C LYS A 21 5.35 -4.90 7.49
N PRO A 22 4.52 -4.56 8.50
CA PRO A 22 4.04 -3.19 8.67
C PRO A 22 5.21 -2.22 8.77
N GLY A 23 5.17 -1.15 7.98
CA GLY A 23 6.27 -0.19 7.84
C GLY A 23 7.22 -0.47 6.68
N ASP A 24 7.12 -1.62 5.99
CA ASP A 24 7.85 -1.82 4.74
C ASP A 24 7.26 -0.96 3.62
N PHE A 25 8.17 -0.49 2.77
CA PHE A 25 7.82 0.27 1.58
C PHE A 25 7.49 -0.69 0.43
N LEU A 26 6.26 -0.61 -0.07
CA LEU A 26 5.92 -1.26 -1.33
C LEU A 26 6.54 -0.50 -2.50
N LYS A 27 6.84 -1.26 -3.56
CA LYS A 27 7.14 -0.73 -4.91
C LYS A 27 6.02 0.22 -5.37
N LYS A 28 6.36 1.19 -6.23
CA LYS A 28 5.39 2.17 -6.75
C LYS A 28 4.33 1.51 -7.63
N GLU A 29 3.24 2.22 -7.87
CA GLU A 29 2.17 1.79 -8.79
C GLU A 29 2.72 1.44 -10.18
N ASP A 30 3.71 2.20 -10.65
CA ASP A 30 4.43 1.99 -11.91
C ASP A 30 5.24 0.68 -11.89
N ASP A 31 6.07 0.49 -10.88
CA ASP A 31 6.89 -0.72 -10.73
C ASP A 31 6.02 -1.97 -10.55
N LEU A 32 4.93 -1.89 -9.78
CA LEU A 32 3.96 -2.98 -9.65
C LEU A 32 3.24 -3.23 -10.98
N ALA A 33 2.89 -2.20 -11.73
CA ALA A 33 2.31 -2.37 -13.06
C ALA A 33 3.26 -3.10 -14.01
N LEU A 34 4.56 -2.80 -13.93
CA LEU A 34 5.60 -3.48 -14.72
C LEU A 34 5.82 -4.93 -14.26
N ASP A 35 5.95 -5.16 -12.95
CA ASP A 35 6.22 -6.47 -12.34
C ASP A 35 5.09 -7.47 -12.62
N TYR A 36 3.84 -7.02 -12.48
CA TYR A 36 2.66 -7.84 -12.76
C TYR A 36 2.16 -7.75 -14.21
N ASN A 37 2.81 -6.93 -15.05
CA ASN A 37 2.43 -6.66 -16.44
C ASN A 37 0.94 -6.27 -16.60
N PHE A 38 0.45 -5.44 -15.68
CA PHE A 38 -0.91 -4.91 -15.68
C PHE A 38 -0.93 -3.43 -16.00
N SER A 39 -2.09 -2.96 -16.45
CA SER A 39 -2.28 -1.53 -16.69
C SER A 39 -2.20 -0.75 -15.37
N LYS A 40 -1.57 0.43 -15.38
CA LYS A 40 -1.48 1.31 -14.19
C LYS A 40 -2.85 1.56 -13.55
N LEU A 41 -3.90 1.68 -14.37
CA LEU A 41 -5.29 1.83 -13.90
C LEU A 41 -5.76 0.64 -13.05
N THR A 42 -5.39 -0.58 -13.45
CA THR A 42 -5.73 -1.82 -12.76
C THR A 42 -5.02 -1.91 -11.40
N VAL A 43 -3.72 -1.62 -11.37
CA VAL A 43 -2.92 -1.62 -10.14
C VAL A 43 -3.38 -0.51 -9.21
N ARG A 44 -3.58 0.70 -9.72
CA ARG A 44 -4.11 1.85 -8.95
C ARG A 44 -5.45 1.53 -8.32
N LYS A 45 -6.37 0.89 -9.05
CA LYS A 45 -7.68 0.48 -8.51
C LYS A 45 -7.55 -0.56 -7.40
N ALA A 46 -6.70 -1.56 -7.57
CA ALA A 46 -6.42 -2.56 -6.54
C ALA A 46 -5.80 -1.93 -5.28
N LEU A 47 -4.85 -1.01 -5.45
CA LEU A 47 -4.20 -0.29 -4.36
C LEU A 47 -5.18 0.64 -3.63
N SER A 48 -6.03 1.39 -4.34
CA SER A 48 -7.06 2.22 -3.71
C SER A 48 -8.03 1.40 -2.85
N MET A 49 -8.36 0.17 -3.24
CA MET A 49 -9.19 -0.71 -2.41
C MET A 49 -8.44 -1.19 -1.16
N LEU A 50 -7.16 -1.54 -1.29
CA LEU A 50 -6.32 -1.90 -0.15
C LEU A 50 -6.10 -0.73 0.82
N GLU A 51 -6.00 0.49 0.29
CA GLU A 51 -5.90 1.72 1.07
C GLU A 51 -7.21 2.00 1.81
N ALA A 52 -8.35 1.85 1.15
CA ALA A 52 -9.67 2.01 1.76
C ALA A 52 -9.92 0.99 2.90
N GLU A 53 -9.42 -0.23 2.78
CA GLU A 53 -9.47 -1.22 3.85
C GLU A 53 -8.44 -0.98 4.97
N GLY A 54 -7.46 -0.08 4.75
CA GLY A 54 -6.41 0.25 5.71
C GLY A 54 -5.26 -0.75 5.75
N TYR A 55 -5.02 -1.49 4.67
CA TYR A 55 -3.83 -2.34 4.52
C TYR A 55 -2.61 -1.56 4.05
N ILE A 56 -2.79 -0.51 3.24
CA ILE A 56 -1.68 0.29 2.72
C ILE A 56 -2.03 1.77 2.82
N GLN A 57 -1.01 2.63 2.80
CA GLN A 57 -1.15 4.08 2.78
C GLN A 57 -0.15 4.65 1.77
N LYS A 58 -0.62 5.46 0.84
CA LYS A 58 0.28 6.19 -0.05
C LYS A 58 0.80 7.47 0.62
N ILE A 59 2.11 7.57 0.81
CA ILE A 59 2.75 8.82 1.27
C ILE A 59 3.08 9.68 0.05
N LYS A 60 2.61 10.92 0.03
CA LYS A 60 2.94 11.88 -1.04
C LYS A 60 4.46 12.08 -1.08
N GLY A 61 5.05 11.80 -2.24
CA GLY A 61 6.41 12.18 -2.58
C GLY A 61 7.36 11.03 -2.83
N LYS A 62 7.28 9.89 -2.12
CA LYS A 62 8.34 8.87 -2.26
C LYS A 62 7.87 7.42 -2.34
N ASN A 63 6.94 6.91 -1.54
CA ASN A 63 6.63 5.46 -1.53
C ASN A 63 5.19 5.11 -1.07
N LEU A 64 4.71 3.92 -1.45
CA LEU A 64 3.56 3.27 -0.80
C LEU A 64 4.06 2.59 0.47
N LEU A 65 3.40 2.80 1.60
CA LEU A 65 3.80 2.19 2.85
C LEU A 65 2.69 1.26 3.35
N TYR A 66 3.08 0.05 3.74
CA TYR A 66 2.15 -0.97 4.21
C TYR A 66 1.81 -0.74 5.69
N LEU A 67 0.52 -0.69 6.01
CA LEU A 67 -0.02 -0.51 7.36
C LEU A 67 -0.73 -1.80 7.79
N ARG A 68 -0.27 -2.42 8.87
CA ARG A 68 -1.03 -3.51 9.49
C ARG A 68 -2.07 -2.90 10.42
N LYS A 69 -3.34 -3.25 10.20
CA LYS A 69 -4.44 -2.99 11.13
C LYS A 69 -4.14 -3.68 12.47
N LYS A 70 -3.54 -2.96 13.43
CA LYS A 70 -3.72 -3.26 14.85
C LYS A 70 -4.88 -2.38 15.32
N SER A 71 -5.95 -3.06 15.72
CA SER A 71 -7.04 -2.56 16.56
C SER A 71 -6.73 -1.21 17.23
N GLY A 72 -7.27 -0.12 16.70
CA GLY A 72 -7.40 1.13 17.43
C GLY A 72 -6.94 2.41 16.73
N LYS A 73 -5.78 2.47 16.07
CA LYS A 73 -5.27 3.74 15.53
C LYS A 73 -4.35 3.50 14.32
N TYR A 74 -4.64 4.13 13.18
CA TYR A 74 -3.65 4.31 12.11
C TYR A 74 -2.66 5.37 12.60
N PHE A 75 -1.66 4.96 13.37
CA PHE A 75 -0.68 5.86 13.96
C PHE A 75 0.41 6.12 12.93
N PHE A 76 0.18 7.10 12.04
CA PHE A 76 1.28 7.85 11.44
C PHE A 76 1.48 9.07 12.32
N ASP A 77 2.42 8.98 13.24
CA ASP A 77 2.98 10.17 13.87
C ASP A 77 3.81 10.87 12.78
N PHE A 78 3.13 11.65 11.95
CA PHE A 78 3.78 12.75 11.27
C PHE A 78 3.89 13.84 12.32
N HIS A 79 4.81 13.67 13.28
CA HIS A 79 5.33 14.82 13.98
C HIS A 79 6.07 15.61 12.89
N SER A 80 5.33 16.48 12.21
CA SER A 80 5.92 17.68 11.66
C SER A 80 6.56 18.35 12.86
N ASP A 81 7.84 18.08 13.11
CA ASP A 81 8.71 19.03 13.80
C ASP A 81 8.74 20.28 12.92
N CYS A 82 7.69 21.07 13.14
CA CYS A 82 7.50 22.37 12.55
C CYS A 82 8.50 23.27 13.26
N THR A 83 9.57 23.56 12.54
CA THR A 83 10.49 24.68 12.68
C THR A 83 10.16 25.65 13.82
N ARG A 84 11.00 25.67 14.86
CA ARG A 84 11.13 26.83 15.74
C ARG A 84 12.58 27.01 16.17
N ASN A 85 13.34 27.72 15.35
CA ASN A 85 14.11 28.89 15.78
C ASN A 85 14.47 29.73 14.55
#